data_AF-A0A699UF47-F1
#
_entry.id   AF-A0A699UF47-F1
#
_cell.length_a   1.000
_cell.length_b   1.000
_cell.length_c   1.000
_cell.angle_alpha   90.00
_cell.angle_beta   90.00
_cell.angle_gamma   90.00
#
_symmetry.space_group_name_H-M   'P 1'
#
loop_
_entity.id
_entity.type
_entity.pdbx_description
1 polymer ?
#
loop_
_entity_poly.entity_id
_entity_poly.type
_entity_poly.pdbx_seq_one_letter_code
_entity_poly.pdbx_strand_id
1 'polypeptide(L)'
;MNEAVKVAIQIQSDRLRDEAQAEKEEFLKNLDENIQKIIKEQVKEQVKVQVSKTLPKIKKTVNEQLEAKVLTRSSNSSKTSYAIAADLLEMELKKILIKKMEGNKSIHPSDGQRNLYKALVEAYKSDKILLDT
;
A
#
# COMPACT_ATOMS: atom_id res chain seq x y z
N MET A 1 -12.98 -33.12 85.16
CA MET A 1 -13.91 -32.15 84.54
C MET A 1 -13.21 -31.11 83.65
N ASN A 2 -11.93 -30.75 83.90
CA ASN A 2 -11.22 -29.73 83.09
C ASN A 2 -10.78 -30.17 81.68
N GLU A 3 -10.34 -31.41 81.46
CA GLU A 3 -9.81 -31.83 80.16
C GLU A 3 -10.86 -31.88 79.04
N ALA A 4 -12.06 -32.38 79.34
CA ALA A 4 -13.15 -32.42 78.37
C ALA A 4 -13.58 -31.01 77.92
N VAL A 5 -13.57 -30.03 78.83
CA VAL A 5 -13.88 -28.63 78.53
C VAL A 5 -12.79 -28.00 77.66
N LYS A 6 -11.52 -28.27 77.96
CA LYS A 6 -10.37 -27.77 77.18
C LYS A 6 -10.38 -28.32 75.74
N VAL A 7 -10.68 -29.60 75.56
CA VAL A 7 -10.81 -30.23 74.23
C VAL A 7 -11.96 -29.61 73.44
N ALA A 8 -13.12 -29.39 74.07
CA ALA A 8 -14.26 -28.77 73.41
C ALA A 8 -13.96 -27.33 72.91
N ILE A 9 -13.25 -26.52 73.71
CA ILE A 9 -12.82 -25.16 73.33
C ILE A 9 -11.85 -25.21 72.15
N GLN A 10 -10.88 -26.13 72.18
CA GLN A 10 -9.89 -26.28 71.10
C GLN A 10 -10.57 -26.64 69.77
N ILE A 11 -11.48 -27.61 69.77
CA ILE A 11 -12.24 -28.02 68.57
C ILE A 11 -13.05 -26.86 68.01
N GLN A 12 -13.70 -26.07 68.86
CA GLN A 12 -14.45 -24.88 68.40
C GLN A 12 -13.52 -23.82 67.81
N SER A 13 -12.35 -23.59 68.42
CA SER A 13 -11.37 -22.64 67.90
C SER A 13 -10.78 -23.08 66.55
N ASP A 14 -10.54 -24.38 66.36
CA ASP A 14 -10.04 -24.91 65.10
C ASP A 14 -11.11 -24.80 64.01
N ARG A 15 -12.37 -25.13 64.33
CA ARG A 15 -13.48 -24.97 63.38
C ARG A 15 -13.66 -23.52 62.93
N LEU A 16 -13.60 -22.56 63.87
CA LEU A 16 -13.66 -21.13 63.55
C LEU A 16 -12.50 -20.67 62.66
N ARG A 17 -11.30 -21.24 62.85
CA ARG A 17 -10.14 -20.95 61.98
C ARG A 17 -10.34 -21.48 60.57
N ASP A 18 -10.82 -22.71 60.43
CA ASP A 18 -11.08 -23.33 59.13
C ASP A 18 -12.20 -22.59 58.37
N GLU A 19 -13.28 -22.21 59.07
CA GLU A 19 -14.37 -21.39 58.51
C GLU A 19 -13.84 -20.03 58.02
N ALA A 20 -13.06 -19.31 58.84
CA ALA A 20 -12.48 -18.03 58.44
C ALA A 20 -11.50 -18.15 57.26
N GLN A 21 -10.79 -19.27 57.16
CA GLN A 21 -9.88 -19.52 56.04
C GLN A 21 -10.65 -19.83 54.75
N ALA A 22 -11.72 -20.63 54.82
CA ALA A 22 -12.59 -20.89 53.68
C ALA A 22 -13.25 -19.61 53.15
N GLU A 23 -13.76 -18.75 54.04
CA GLU A 23 -14.33 -17.45 53.66
C GLU A 23 -13.30 -16.55 52.96
N LYS A 24 -12.06 -16.54 53.45
CA LYS A 24 -10.96 -15.79 52.82
C LYS A 24 -10.64 -16.33 51.41
N GLU A 25 -10.58 -17.65 51.24
CA GLU A 25 -10.32 -18.27 49.94
C GLU A 25 -11.44 -17.97 48.94
N GLU A 26 -12.70 -18.04 49.38
CA GLU A 26 -13.85 -17.65 48.56
C GLU A 26 -13.79 -16.16 48.17
N PHE A 27 -13.46 -15.28 49.12
CA PHE A 27 -13.29 -13.85 48.85
C PHE A 27 -12.19 -13.59 47.80
N LEU A 28 -11.04 -14.25 47.92
CA LEU A 28 -9.94 -14.10 46.97
C LEU A 28 -10.29 -14.61 45.59
N LYS A 29 -11.03 -15.72 45.49
CA LYS A 29 -11.51 -16.25 44.21
C LYS A 29 -12.49 -15.27 43.55
N ASN A 30 -13.45 -14.76 44.31
CA ASN A 30 -14.41 -13.77 43.80
C ASN A 30 -13.70 -12.47 43.37
N LEU A 31 -12.65 -12.06 44.09
CA LEU A 31 -11.84 -10.90 43.73
C LEU A 31 -11.08 -11.12 42.41
N ASP A 32 -10.44 -12.28 42.24
CA ASP A 32 -9.71 -12.63 41.00
C ASP A 32 -10.65 -12.66 39.79
N GLU A 33 -11.80 -13.32 39.91
CA GLU A 33 -12.82 -13.37 38.85
C GLU A 33 -13.30 -11.96 38.47
N ASN A 34 -13.52 -11.09 39.45
CA ASN A 34 -13.93 -9.70 39.21
C ASN A 34 -12.83 -8.87 38.53
N ILE A 35 -11.58 -8.99 38.98
CA ILE A 35 -10.44 -8.29 38.36
C ILE A 35 -10.27 -8.72 36.91
N GLN A 36 -10.31 -10.03 36.64
CA GLN A 36 -10.22 -10.56 35.28
C GLN A 36 -11.34 -10.02 34.38
N LYS A 37 -12.58 -9.96 34.89
CA LYS A 37 -13.72 -9.41 34.16
C LYS A 37 -13.53 -7.93 33.82
N ILE A 38 -13.05 -7.13 34.77
CA ILE A 38 -12.78 -5.71 34.57
C ILE A 38 -11.68 -5.50 33.52
N ILE A 39 -10.57 -6.22 33.63
CA ILE A 39 -9.45 -6.14 32.68
C ILE A 39 -9.93 -6.51 31.27
N LYS A 40 -10.68 -7.61 31.15
CA LYS A 40 -11.19 -8.08 29.84
C LYS A 40 -12.06 -7.04 29.16
N GLU A 41 -13.01 -6.44 29.88
CA GLU A 41 -13.88 -5.41 29.32
C GLU A 41 -13.11 -4.12 28.99
N GLN A 42 -12.19 -3.68 29.86
CA GLN A 42 -11.36 -2.51 29.58
C GLN A 42 -10.47 -2.71 28.35
N VAL A 43 -9.79 -3.85 28.23
CA VAL A 43 -8.95 -4.19 27.08
C VAL A 43 -9.78 -4.22 25.81
N LYS A 44 -10.96 -4.84 25.84
CA LYS A 44 -11.87 -4.93 24.69
C LYS A 44 -12.29 -3.55 24.19
N GLU A 45 -12.74 -2.66 25.08
CA GLU A 45 -13.16 -1.31 24.69
C GLU A 45 -11.97 -0.45 24.24
N GLN A 46 -10.82 -0.52 24.90
CA GLN A 46 -9.62 0.21 24.46
C GLN A 46 -9.18 -0.24 23.06
N VAL A 47 -9.13 -1.54 22.80
CA VAL A 47 -8.79 -2.08 21.47
C VAL A 47 -9.78 -1.58 20.43
N LYS A 48 -11.08 -1.64 20.70
CA LYS A 48 -12.12 -1.16 19.79
C LYS A 48 -11.96 0.33 19.47
N VAL A 49 -11.71 1.16 20.47
CA VAL A 49 -11.49 2.61 20.30
C VAL A 49 -10.21 2.88 19.51
N GLN A 50 -9.12 2.19 19.80
CA GLN A 50 -7.85 2.37 19.08
C GLN A 50 -7.97 1.92 17.63
N VAL A 51 -8.57 0.76 17.36
CA VAL A 51 -8.79 0.26 16.00
C VAL A 51 -9.66 1.24 15.21
N SER A 52 -10.75 1.74 15.80
CA SER A 52 -11.63 2.73 15.17
C SER A 52 -10.93 4.04 14.82
N LYS A 53 -9.92 4.45 15.61
CA LYS A 53 -9.11 5.65 15.36
C LYS A 53 -7.99 5.42 14.33
N THR A 54 -7.39 4.23 14.33
CA THR A 54 -6.20 3.93 13.52
C THR A 54 -6.56 3.47 12.11
N LEU A 55 -7.61 2.65 11.95
CA LEU A 55 -8.00 2.08 10.66
C LEU A 55 -8.32 3.15 9.60
N PRO A 56 -9.08 4.23 9.90
CA PRO A 56 -9.33 5.28 8.91
C PRO A 56 -8.06 6.03 8.47
N LYS A 57 -7.10 6.22 9.39
CA LYS A 57 -5.82 6.88 9.09
C LYS A 57 -5.00 6.05 8.11
N ILE A 58 -4.89 4.74 8.36
CA ILE A 58 -4.19 3.81 7.47
C ILE A 58 -4.86 3.83 6.08
N LYS A 59 -6.19 3.70 6.02
CA LYS A 59 -6.94 3.74 4.76
C LYS A 59 -6.65 5.00 3.96
N LYS A 60 -6.68 6.17 4.63
CA LYS A 60 -6.41 7.47 4.01
C LYS A 60 -4.99 7.53 3.44
N THR A 61 -3.98 7.21 4.25
CA THR A 61 -2.57 7.27 3.82
C THR A 61 -2.28 6.33 2.65
N VAL A 62 -2.82 5.12 2.67
CA VAL A 62 -2.65 4.17 1.56
C VAL A 62 -3.29 4.71 0.27
N ASN A 63 -4.47 5.32 0.36
CA ASN A 63 -5.15 5.90 -0.80
C ASN A 63 -4.36 7.08 -1.40
N GLU A 64 -3.89 8.01 -0.56
CA GLU A 64 -3.08 9.15 -0.99
C GLU A 64 -1.77 8.71 -1.65
N GLN A 65 -1.07 7.72 -1.07
CA GLN A 65 0.16 7.18 -1.64
C GLN A 65 -0.08 6.47 -2.98
N LEU A 66 -1.18 5.72 -3.09
CA LEU A 66 -1.53 5.03 -4.32
C LEU A 66 -1.86 6.03 -5.44
N GLU A 67 -2.69 7.04 -5.16
CA GLU A 67 -3.03 8.09 -6.14
C GLU A 67 -1.79 8.82 -6.64
N ALA A 68 -0.87 9.21 -5.74
CA ALA A 68 0.38 9.86 -6.11
C ALA A 68 1.26 8.96 -7.00
N LYS A 69 1.36 7.66 -6.69
CA LYS A 69 2.14 6.71 -7.49
C LYS A 69 1.50 6.45 -8.87
N VAL A 70 0.18 6.39 -8.95
CA VAL A 70 -0.54 6.24 -10.22
C VAL A 70 -0.36 7.48 -11.09
N LEU A 71 -0.49 8.67 -10.51
CA LEU A 71 -0.33 9.93 -11.25
C LEU A 71 1.09 10.11 -11.80
N THR A 72 2.11 9.80 -10.99
CA THR A 72 3.53 9.88 -11.41
C THR A 72 3.84 8.85 -12.50
N ARG A 73 3.38 7.60 -12.35
CA ARG A 73 3.55 6.57 -13.39
C ARG A 73 2.85 6.94 -14.69
N SER A 74 1.60 7.42 -14.61
CA SER A 74 0.81 7.85 -15.77
C SER A 74 1.48 9.02 -16.48
N SER A 75 1.94 10.03 -15.73
CA SER A 75 2.67 11.18 -16.29
C SER A 75 3.92 10.76 -17.05
N ASN A 76 4.71 9.83 -16.50
CA ASN A 76 5.90 9.32 -17.16
C ASN A 76 5.55 8.52 -18.43
N SER A 77 4.55 7.65 -18.36
CA SER A 77 4.05 6.91 -19.52
C SER A 77 3.53 7.84 -20.62
N SER A 78 2.82 8.91 -20.25
CA SER A 78 2.29 9.92 -21.18
C SER A 78 3.42 10.69 -21.85
N LYS A 79 4.45 11.10 -21.09
CA LYS A 79 5.65 11.74 -21.66
C LYS A 79 6.35 10.83 -22.66
N THR A 80 6.55 9.56 -22.34
CA THR A 80 7.14 8.58 -23.25
C THR A 80 6.25 8.36 -24.47
N SER A 81 4.93 8.22 -24.28
CA SER A 81 3.96 8.06 -25.37
C SER A 81 3.95 9.29 -26.30
N TYR A 82 4.06 10.50 -25.75
CA TYR A 82 4.11 11.73 -26.53
C TYR A 82 5.40 11.84 -27.33
N ALA A 83 6.55 11.48 -26.73
CA ALA A 83 7.82 11.43 -27.44
C ALA A 83 7.77 10.44 -28.61
N ILE A 84 7.30 9.21 -28.38
CA ILE A 84 7.13 8.19 -29.42
C ILE A 84 6.19 8.67 -30.53
N ALA A 85 5.08 9.33 -30.17
CA ALA A 85 4.14 9.86 -31.16
C ALA A 85 4.76 10.99 -32.00
N ALA A 86 5.59 11.85 -31.40
CA ALA A 86 6.31 12.90 -32.11
C ALA A 86 7.32 12.32 -33.10
N ASP A 87 8.13 11.34 -32.68
CA ASP A 87 9.10 10.66 -33.54
C ASP A 87 8.41 9.95 -34.71
N LEU A 88 7.27 9.30 -34.46
CA LEU A 88 6.47 8.66 -35.50
C LEU A 88 5.91 9.67 -36.52
N LEU A 89 5.39 10.81 -36.06
CA LEU A 89 4.89 11.88 -36.92
C LEU A 89 6.01 12.48 -37.78
N GLU A 90 7.21 12.69 -37.22
CA GLU A 90 8.38 13.15 -37.98
C GLU A 90 8.73 12.17 -39.12
N MET A 91 8.71 10.87 -38.83
CA MET A 91 8.99 9.82 -39.80
C MET A 91 7.92 9.74 -40.92
N GLU A 92 6.64 9.90 -40.59
CA GLU A 92 5.56 9.99 -41.60
C GLU A 92 5.72 11.21 -42.51
N LEU A 93 6.08 12.38 -41.95
CA LEU A 93 6.33 13.59 -42.73
C LEU A 93 7.51 13.41 -43.69
N LYS A 94 8.63 12.82 -43.22
CA LYS A 94 9.78 12.48 -44.07
C LYS A 94 9.36 11.59 -45.24
N LYS A 95 8.56 10.55 -44.98
CA LYS A 95 8.03 9.63 -46.02
C LYS A 95 7.16 10.35 -47.05
N ILE A 96 6.25 11.22 -46.62
CA ILE A 96 5.38 11.99 -47.52
C ILE A 96 6.22 12.91 -48.41
N LEU A 97 7.23 13.58 -47.85
CA LEU A 97 8.11 14.47 -48.59
C LEU A 97 8.90 13.73 -49.67
N ILE A 98 9.48 12.57 -49.34
CA ILE A 98 10.17 11.68 -50.28
C ILE A 98 9.23 11.31 -51.44
N LYS A 99 8.02 10.81 -51.14
CA LYS A 99 7.03 10.40 -52.15
C LYS A 99 6.62 11.57 -53.06
N LYS A 100 6.46 12.77 -52.52
CA LYS A 100 6.16 13.97 -53.33
C LYS A 100 7.31 14.33 -54.26
N MET A 101 8.56 14.21 -53.81
CA MET A 101 9.74 14.47 -54.64
C MET A 101 9.91 13.42 -55.74
N GLU A 102 9.59 12.14 -55.46
CA GLU A 102 9.57 11.07 -56.48
C GLU A 102 8.51 11.30 -57.56
N GLY A 103 7.33 11.82 -57.17
CA GLY A 103 6.26 12.18 -58.10
C GLY A 103 6.56 13.45 -58.92
N ASN A 104 7.31 14.40 -58.36
CA ASN A 104 7.70 15.66 -59.00
C ASN A 104 9.05 15.56 -59.74
N LYS A 105 9.25 14.50 -60.54
CA LYS A 105 10.46 14.37 -61.37
C LYS A 105 10.55 15.51 -62.38
N SER A 106 11.43 16.48 -62.11
CA SER A 106 11.80 17.50 -63.08
C SER A 106 12.80 16.95 -64.10
N ILE A 107 12.80 17.50 -65.31
CA ILE A 107 13.67 17.08 -66.43
C ILE A 107 15.15 17.41 -66.16
N HIS A 108 15.42 18.40 -65.31
CA HIS A 108 16.74 18.71 -64.76
C HIS A 108 16.67 18.95 -63.23
N PRO A 109 16.80 17.90 -62.40
CA PRO A 109 16.86 18.07 -60.95
C PRO A 109 18.15 18.79 -60.55
N SER A 110 18.03 19.87 -59.77
CA SER A 110 19.19 20.60 -59.26
C SER A 110 20.00 19.74 -58.29
N ASP A 111 21.29 20.03 -58.14
CA ASP A 111 22.16 19.31 -57.21
C ASP A 111 21.63 19.41 -55.75
N GLY A 112 21.04 20.56 -55.39
CA GLY A 112 20.38 20.74 -54.10
C GLY A 112 19.18 19.80 -53.90
N GLN A 113 18.35 19.59 -54.92
CA GLN A 113 17.22 18.65 -54.85
C GLN A 113 17.69 17.20 -54.70
N ARG A 114 18.75 16.80 -55.41
CA ARG A 114 19.34 15.45 -55.31
C ARG A 114 19.94 15.20 -53.94
N ASN A 115 20.68 16.17 -53.40
CA ASN A 115 21.30 16.07 -52.08
C ASN A 115 20.25 16.01 -50.97
N LEU A 116 19.20 16.84 -51.05
CA LEU A 116 18.08 16.83 -50.10
C LEU A 116 17.33 15.49 -50.12
N TYR A 117 17.01 14.98 -51.31
CA TYR A 117 16.36 13.68 -51.46
C TYR A 117 17.18 12.55 -50.83
N LYS A 118 18.48 12.51 -51.11
CA LYS A 118 19.39 11.50 -50.55
C LYS A 118 19.42 11.58 -49.02
N ALA A 119 19.56 12.79 -48.46
CA ALA A 119 19.59 13.00 -47.02
C ALA A 119 18.27 12.57 -46.33
N LEU A 120 17.12 12.89 -46.93
CA LEU A 120 15.81 12.47 -46.41
C LEU A 120 15.63 10.95 -46.43
N VAL A 121 16.05 10.29 -47.52
CA VAL A 121 15.98 8.82 -47.64
C VAL A 121 16.90 8.14 -46.63
N GLU A 122 18.11 8.66 -46.41
CA GLU A 122 19.03 8.15 -45.39
C GLU A 122 18.47 8.36 -43.98
N ALA A 123 17.99 9.56 -43.65
CA ALA A 123 17.36 9.84 -42.36
C ALA A 123 16.15 8.94 -42.08
N TYR A 124 15.24 8.80 -43.05
CA TYR A 124 14.06 7.93 -42.92
C TYR A 124 14.43 6.46 -42.70
N LYS A 125 15.49 5.96 -43.36
CA LYS A 125 15.98 4.59 -43.14
C LYS A 125 16.57 4.41 -41.73
N SER A 126 17.32 5.39 -41.26
CA SER A 126 17.90 5.37 -39.90
C SER A 126 16.80 5.39 -38.83
N ASP A 127 15.81 6.28 -38.96
CA ASP A 127 14.68 6.38 -38.02
C ASP A 127 13.88 5.06 -37.97
N LYS A 128 13.68 4.41 -39.12
CA LYS A 128 12.96 3.14 -39.21
C LYS A 128 13.67 2.00 -38.45
N ILE A 129 14.99 1.92 -38.53
CA ILE A 129 15.78 0.92 -37.79
C ILE A 129 15.68 1.16 -36.28
N LEU A 130 15.62 2.44 -35.87
CA LEU A 130 15.52 2.86 -34.47
C LEU A 130 14.14 2.56 -33.86
N LEU A 131 13.07 2.62 -34.66
CA LEU A 131 11.70 2.27 -34.23
C LEU A 131 11.40 0.76 -34.21
N ASP A 132 12.13 -0.04 -34.99
CA ASP A 132 11.97 -1.50 -35.07
C ASP A 132 12.72 -2.26 -33.94
N THR A 133 13.55 -1.56 -33.14
CA THR A 133 14.34 -2.11 -32.01
C THR A 133 13.61 -1.94 -30.67
#